data_AF-A0A820BT79-F1
#
_entry.id   AF-A0A820BT79-F1
#
_cell.length_a   1.000
_cell.length_b   1.000
_cell.length_c   1.000
_cell.angle_alpha   90.00
_cell.angle_beta   90.00
_cell.angle_gamma   90.00
#
_symmetry.space_group_name_H-M   'P 1'
#
loop_
_entity.id
_entity.type
_entity.pdbx_description
1 polymer ?
#
loop_
_entity_poly.entity_id
_entity_poly.type
_entity_poly.pdbx_seq_one_letter_code
_entity_poly.pdbx_strand_id
1 'polypeptide(L)'
;MTNSDIFYYSQQPIKNGIIRLFPFLCEIKSVAGCDENFKTRLTASRQCVGISYLNLSFLNTFVQKLSQICISTKWHASRAAIELVQTMIFCNLFNARPYVKQVHELVLKCLSDEHFEVRIAARSTLSDLYQCGYIQITSKELVR
;
A
#
# COMPACT_ATOMS: atom_id res chain seq x y z
N MET A 1 26.56 11.48 17.69
CA MET A 1 25.85 10.43 16.95
C MET A 1 26.83 9.85 15.95
N THR A 2 27.33 8.65 16.20
CA THR A 2 28.24 7.97 15.27
C THR A 2 27.42 7.41 14.10
N ASN A 3 28.03 7.24 12.93
CA ASN A 3 27.35 6.69 11.74
C ASN A 3 26.64 5.35 12.02
N SER A 4 27.14 4.56 12.98
CA SER A 4 26.52 3.32 13.46
C SER A 4 25.13 3.52 14.09
N ASP A 5 24.91 4.62 14.81
CA ASP A 5 23.61 4.91 15.44
C ASP A 5 22.54 5.19 14.39
N ILE A 6 22.91 5.89 13.32
CA ILE A 6 22.02 6.24 12.20
C ILE A 6 21.54 4.96 11.50
N PHE A 7 22.44 3.99 11.28
CA PHE A 7 22.07 2.68 10.74
C PHE A 7 21.20 1.85 11.70
N TYR A 8 21.40 1.99 13.01
CA TYR A 8 20.60 1.26 14.01
C TYR A 8 19.16 1.78 14.11
N TYR A 9 18.97 3.10 14.02
CA TYR A 9 17.64 3.70 14.02
C TYR A 9 16.89 3.52 12.70
N SER A 10 17.60 3.45 11.56
CA SER A 10 16.96 3.22 10.26
C SER A 10 16.42 1.81 10.06
N GLN A 11 16.88 0.84 10.88
CA GLN A 11 16.39 -0.55 10.85
C GLN A 11 15.35 -0.86 11.93
N GLN A 12 14.96 0.10 12.77
CA GLN A 12 13.90 -0.17 13.74
C GLN A 12 12.55 -0.31 13.03
N PRO A 13 11.84 -1.43 13.21
CA PRO A 13 10.52 -1.59 12.62
C PRO A 13 9.59 -0.50 13.19
N ILE A 14 8.70 0.02 12.34
CA ILE A 14 7.72 1.02 12.78
C ILE A 14 6.98 0.51 14.02
N LYS A 15 6.84 1.38 15.02
CA LYS A 15 6.04 1.07 16.22
C LYS A 15 4.58 0.82 15.83
N ASN A 16 3.99 -0.22 16.40
CA ASN A 16 2.59 -0.62 16.22
C ASN A 16 1.57 0.53 16.29
N GLY A 17 1.84 1.57 17.10
CA GLY A 17 0.97 2.74 17.21
C GLY A 17 0.77 3.49 15.89
N ILE A 18 1.82 3.59 15.06
CA ILE A 18 1.76 4.30 13.78
C ILE A 18 0.89 3.53 12.76
N ILE A 19 0.86 2.20 12.84
CA ILE A 19 0.01 1.34 11.99
C ILE A 19 -1.48 1.59 12.25
N ARG A 20 -1.86 2.06 13.45
CA ARG A 20 -3.27 2.42 13.73
C ARG A 20 -3.70 3.67 12.99
N LEU A 21 -2.76 4.55 12.64
CA LEU A 21 -3.03 5.75 11.85
C LEU A 21 -3.26 5.42 10.37
N PHE A 22 -2.93 4.20 9.92
CA PHE A 22 -2.95 3.85 8.51
C PHE A 22 -4.32 3.98 7.84
N PRO A 23 -5.42 3.37 8.36
CA PRO A 23 -6.75 3.56 7.78
C PRO A 23 -7.16 5.03 7.75
N PHE A 24 -6.81 5.75 8.82
CA PHE A 24 -7.08 7.18 8.93
C PHE A 24 -6.35 7.98 7.85
N LEU A 25 -5.06 7.68 7.60
CA LEU A 25 -4.29 8.32 6.53
C LEU A 25 -4.89 8.04 5.16
N CYS A 26 -5.43 6.85 4.89
CA CYS A 26 -6.12 6.55 3.63
C CYS A 26 -7.46 7.29 3.52
N GLU A 27 -8.21 7.41 4.61
CA GLU A 27 -9.54 8.02 4.64
C GLU A 27 -9.53 9.55 4.58
N ILE A 28 -8.43 10.20 4.98
CA ILE A 28 -8.33 11.66 4.87
C ILE A 28 -8.44 12.09 3.41
N LYS A 29 -9.55 12.79 3.11
CA LYS A 29 -9.75 13.41 1.81
C LYS A 29 -8.92 14.68 1.73
N SER A 30 -8.13 14.77 0.67
CA SER A 30 -7.72 16.07 0.15
C SER A 30 -8.94 16.67 -0.56
N VAL A 31 -9.67 17.55 0.13
CA VAL A 31 -10.87 18.20 -0.40
C VAL A 31 -10.48 19.20 -1.50
N ALA A 32 -11.31 19.36 -2.52
CA ALA A 32 -11.13 20.43 -3.50
C ALA A 32 -11.17 21.79 -2.78
N GLY A 33 -10.10 22.57 -2.85
CA GLY A 33 -9.88 23.81 -2.07
C GLY A 33 -9.02 23.65 -0.82
N CYS A 34 -8.52 22.45 -0.51
CA CYS A 34 -7.53 22.24 0.55
C CYS A 34 -6.14 22.76 0.12
N ASP A 35 -5.40 23.33 1.08
CA ASP A 35 -4.02 23.81 0.91
C ASP A 35 -3.14 22.75 0.23
N GLU A 36 -2.46 23.12 -0.86
CA GLU A 36 -1.53 22.24 -1.57
C GLU A 36 -0.44 21.68 -0.65
N ASN A 37 -0.04 22.44 0.37
CA ASN A 37 0.90 21.95 1.37
C ASN A 37 0.31 20.82 2.21
N PHE A 38 -0.99 20.86 2.52
CA PHE A 38 -1.67 19.77 3.22
C PHE A 38 -1.70 18.51 2.36
N LYS A 39 -2.03 18.64 1.07
CA LYS A 39 -2.01 17.51 0.12
C LYS A 39 -0.63 16.87 0.06
N THR A 40 0.40 17.70 -0.08
CA THR A 40 1.80 17.27 -0.15
C THR A 40 2.23 16.57 1.13
N ARG A 41 1.91 17.13 2.31
CA ARG A 41 2.22 16.52 3.61
C ARG A 41 1.48 15.20 3.83
N LEU A 42 0.23 15.10 3.39
CA LEU A 42 -0.55 13.87 3.48
C LEU A 42 0.06 12.76 2.61
N THR A 43 0.41 13.09 1.36
CA THR A 43 1.09 12.16 0.45
C THR A 43 2.44 11.73 0.99
N ALA A 44 3.26 12.68 1.47
CA ALA A 44 4.56 12.38 2.08
C ALA A 44 4.41 11.48 3.32
N SER A 45 3.41 11.75 4.17
CA SER A 45 3.14 10.94 5.36
C SER A 45 2.74 9.50 4.99
N ARG A 46 1.90 9.32 3.97
CA ARG A 46 1.55 8.01 3.42
C ARG A 46 2.79 7.28 2.89
N GLN A 47 3.63 7.98 2.12
CA GLN A 47 4.88 7.42 1.59
C GLN A 47 5.84 6.99 2.70
N CYS A 48 6.06 7.83 3.73
CA CYS A 48 6.91 7.49 4.88
C CYS A 48 6.46 6.19 5.57
N VAL A 49 5.14 5.95 5.67
CA VAL A 49 4.61 4.70 6.21
C VAL A 49 4.85 3.53 5.25
N GLY A 50 4.66 3.74 3.94
CA GLY A 50 4.87 2.72 2.91
C GLY A 50 6.33 2.26 2.80
N ILE A 51 7.30 3.17 2.93
CA ILE A 51 8.74 2.85 2.84
C ILE A 51 9.30 2.21 4.11
N SER A 52 8.54 2.22 5.19
CA SER A 52 9.04 1.74 6.48
C SER A 52 9.19 0.22 6.49
N TYR A 53 10.25 -0.24 7.15
CA TYR A 53 10.50 -1.66 7.33
C TYR A 53 9.46 -2.28 8.26
N LEU A 54 8.74 -3.29 7.75
CA LEU A 54 7.73 -4.03 8.50
C LEU A 54 8.22 -5.46 8.74
N ASN A 55 8.06 -5.94 9.98
CA ASN A 55 8.23 -7.36 10.26
C ASN A 55 7.08 -8.18 9.67
N LEU A 56 7.24 -9.51 9.60
CA LEU A 56 6.26 -10.40 8.98
C LEU A 56 4.86 -10.32 9.64
N SER A 57 4.79 -10.26 10.98
CA SER A 57 3.51 -10.16 11.70
C SER A 57 2.78 -8.83 11.44
N PHE A 58 3.53 -7.75 11.20
CA PHE A 58 2.98 -6.44 10.83
C PHE A 58 2.48 -6.44 9.38
N LEU A 59 3.17 -7.10 8.45
CA LEU A 59 2.71 -7.22 7.08
C LEU A 59 1.34 -7.90 6.98
N ASN A 60 1.11 -8.97 7.75
CA ASN A 60 -0.20 -9.61 7.80
C ASN A 60 -1.31 -8.64 8.26
N THR A 61 -1.08 -7.96 9.38
CA THR A 61 -2.04 -6.99 9.94
C THR A 61 -2.31 -5.86 8.95
N PHE A 62 -1.27 -5.42 8.25
CA PHE A 62 -1.34 -4.34 7.27
C PHE A 62 -2.16 -4.75 6.03
N VAL A 63 -1.88 -5.91 5.43
CA VAL A 63 -2.64 -6.44 4.28
C VAL A 63 -4.11 -6.67 4.64
N GLN A 64 -4.40 -7.16 5.85
CA GLN A 64 -5.78 -7.32 6.33
C GLN A 64 -6.51 -5.98 6.45
N LYS A 65 -5.88 -4.97 7.06
CA LYS A 65 -6.47 -3.63 7.20
C LYS A 65 -6.70 -2.97 5.85
N LEU A 66 -5.75 -3.08 4.93
CA LEU A 66 -5.87 -2.62 3.56
C LEU A 66 -7.04 -3.26 2.83
N SER A 67 -7.17 -4.57 2.98
CA SER A 67 -8.28 -5.31 2.40
C SER A 67 -9.63 -4.81 2.93
N GLN A 68 -9.72 -4.46 4.22
CA GLN A 68 -10.92 -3.85 4.79
C GLN A 68 -11.20 -2.46 4.23
N ILE A 69 -10.17 -1.62 4.04
CA ILE A 69 -10.32 -0.27 3.48
C ILE A 69 -10.77 -0.34 2.02
N CYS A 70 -10.19 -1.23 1.21
CA CYS A 70 -10.59 -1.41 -0.18
C CYS A 70 -12.02 -1.95 -0.34
N ILE A 71 -12.59 -2.55 0.71
CA ILE A 71 -14.00 -2.99 0.75
C ILE A 71 -14.92 -1.87 1.26
N SER A 72 -14.37 -0.82 1.86
CA SER A 72 -15.16 0.30 2.36
C SER A 72 -15.82 1.08 1.22
N THR A 73 -16.92 1.78 1.54
CA THR A 73 -17.69 2.59 0.58
C THR A 73 -16.97 3.84 0.08
N LYS A 74 -15.78 4.16 0.61
CA LYS A 74 -15.05 5.40 0.29
C LYS A 74 -13.99 5.12 -0.77
N TRP A 75 -14.32 5.34 -2.04
CA TRP A 75 -13.40 5.08 -3.17
C TRP A 75 -12.04 5.80 -3.06
N HIS A 76 -12.01 6.99 -2.49
CA HIS A 76 -10.76 7.72 -2.25
C HIS A 76 -9.81 6.96 -1.32
N ALA A 77 -10.37 6.29 -0.30
CA ALA A 77 -9.61 5.49 0.63
C ALA A 77 -9.13 4.21 -0.03
N SER A 78 -9.97 3.55 -0.84
CA SER A 78 -9.60 2.37 -1.64
C SER A 78 -8.47 2.68 -2.63
N ARG A 79 -8.53 3.83 -3.31
CA ARG A 79 -7.45 4.30 -4.19
C ARG A 79 -6.14 4.48 -3.42
N ALA A 80 -6.18 5.26 -2.33
CA ALA A 80 -4.99 5.51 -1.52
C ALA A 80 -4.41 4.21 -0.93
N ALA A 81 -5.28 3.29 -0.51
CA ALA A 81 -4.92 1.98 0.00
C ALA A 81 -4.15 1.16 -1.06
N ILE A 82 -4.61 1.13 -2.32
CA ILE A 82 -3.91 0.44 -3.40
C ILE A 82 -2.54 1.05 -3.71
N GLU A 83 -2.43 2.37 -3.79
CA GLU A 83 -1.14 3.06 -4.00
C GLU A 83 -0.15 2.75 -2.85
N LEU A 84 -0.67 2.60 -1.63
CA LEU A 84 0.11 2.21 -0.45
C LEU A 84 0.53 0.73 -0.45
N VAL A 85 -0.34 -0.19 -0.90
CA VAL A 85 0.02 -1.60 -1.12
C VAL A 85 1.26 -1.66 -2.00
N GLN A 86 1.22 -0.97 -3.14
CA GLN A 86 2.32 -0.99 -4.11
C GLN A 86 3.65 -0.57 -3.48
N THR A 87 3.67 0.59 -2.82
CA THR A 87 4.88 1.13 -2.21
C THR A 87 5.41 0.19 -1.11
N MET A 88 4.51 -0.34 -0.27
CA MET A 88 4.87 -1.23 0.82
C MET A 88 5.47 -2.54 0.31
N ILE A 89 4.83 -3.17 -0.68
CA ILE A 89 5.32 -4.43 -1.26
C ILE A 89 6.70 -4.22 -1.89
N PHE A 90 6.90 -3.10 -2.59
CA PHE A 90 8.19 -2.80 -3.20
C PHE A 90 9.30 -2.65 -2.14
N CYS A 91 9.04 -1.93 -1.07
CA CYS A 91 10.00 -1.73 0.02
C CYS A 91 10.22 -2.97 0.91
N ASN A 92 9.29 -3.93 0.90
CA ASN A 92 9.32 -5.12 1.75
C ASN A 92 9.25 -6.43 0.94
N LEU A 93 9.73 -6.43 -0.31
CA LEU A 93 9.48 -7.49 -1.31
C LEU A 93 9.73 -8.91 -0.79
N PHE A 94 10.85 -9.14 -0.11
CA PHE A 94 11.21 -10.45 0.44
C PHE A 94 10.28 -10.88 1.58
N ASN A 95 9.97 -9.96 2.50
CA ASN A 95 9.08 -10.22 3.63
C ASN A 95 7.61 -10.34 3.19
N ALA A 96 7.26 -9.75 2.05
CA ALA A 96 5.92 -9.75 1.49
C ALA A 96 5.58 -11.02 0.69
N ARG A 97 6.56 -11.86 0.33
CA ARG A 97 6.37 -13.10 -0.46
C ARG A 97 5.24 -14.03 0.04
N PRO A 98 5.06 -14.26 1.36
CA PRO A 98 3.97 -15.10 1.85
C PRO A 98 2.57 -14.55 1.56
N TYR A 99 2.44 -13.25 1.28
CA TYR A 99 1.17 -12.55 1.09
C TYR A 99 0.79 -12.35 -0.38
N VAL A 100 1.54 -12.91 -1.33
CA VAL A 100 1.33 -12.72 -2.79
C VAL A 100 -0.12 -13.01 -3.18
N LYS A 101 -0.70 -14.11 -2.70
CA LYS A 101 -2.09 -14.49 -3.01
C LYS A 101 -3.09 -13.44 -2.52
N GLN A 102 -2.94 -12.97 -1.28
CA GLN A 102 -3.86 -12.00 -0.67
C GLN A 102 -3.78 -10.65 -1.37
N VAL A 103 -2.56 -10.19 -1.68
CA VAL A 103 -2.33 -8.95 -2.42
C VAL A 103 -2.88 -9.05 -3.83
N HIS A 104 -2.67 -10.18 -4.50
CA HIS A 104 -3.19 -10.39 -5.85
C HIS A 104 -4.73 -10.37 -5.87
N GLU A 105 -5.39 -11.12 -4.97
CA GLU A 105 -6.85 -11.10 -4.84
C GLU A 105 -7.40 -9.70 -4.52
N LEU A 106 -6.70 -8.94 -3.67
CA LEU A 106 -7.05 -7.55 -3.34
C LEU A 106 -7.01 -6.65 -4.59
N VAL A 107 -5.92 -6.73 -5.36
CA VAL A 107 -5.74 -5.92 -6.57
C VAL A 107 -6.77 -6.29 -7.64
N LEU A 108 -7.06 -7.58 -7.83
CA LEU A 108 -8.11 -8.04 -8.75
C LEU A 108 -9.50 -7.56 -8.33
N LYS A 109 -9.78 -7.53 -7.02
CA LYS A 109 -11.04 -6.99 -6.50
C LYS A 109 -11.17 -5.49 -6.82
N CYS A 110 -10.10 -4.72 -6.62
CA CYS A 110 -10.08 -3.29 -6.95
C CYS A 110 -10.12 -2.99 -8.46
N LEU A 111 -9.69 -3.92 -9.31
CA LEU A 111 -9.89 -3.81 -10.77
C LEU A 111 -11.36 -3.88 -11.18
N SER A 112 -12.19 -4.54 -10.36
CA SER A 112 -13.63 -4.67 -10.57
C SER A 112 -14.44 -3.62 -9.80
N ASP A 113 -13.79 -2.59 -9.24
CA ASP A 113 -14.45 -1.52 -8.48
C ASP A 113 -15.35 -0.66 -9.38
N GLU A 114 -16.43 -0.10 -8.84
CA GLU A 114 -17.36 0.76 -9.57
C GLU A 114 -16.72 2.11 -9.97
N HIS A 115 -15.75 2.59 -9.19
CA HIS A 115 -15.09 3.88 -9.41
C HIS A 115 -13.89 3.75 -10.35
N PHE A 116 -13.85 4.59 -11.38
CA PHE A 116 -12.81 4.58 -12.42
C PHE A 116 -11.41 4.82 -11.85
N GLU A 117 -11.28 5.72 -10.89
CA GLU A 117 -10.03 6.09 -10.25
C GLU A 117 -9.40 4.92 -9.48
N VAL A 118 -10.24 4.09 -8.85
CA VAL A 118 -9.79 2.88 -8.14
C VAL A 118 -9.32 1.84 -9.16
N ARG A 119 -10.06 1.64 -10.25
CA ARG A 119 -9.66 0.71 -11.33
C ARG A 119 -8.34 1.10 -11.99
N ILE A 120 -8.12 2.40 -12.26
CA ILE A 120 -6.85 2.87 -12.82
C ILE A 120 -5.69 2.58 -11.87
N ALA A 121 -5.85 2.91 -10.58
CA ALA A 121 -4.82 2.67 -9.58
C ALA A 121 -4.51 1.17 -9.48
N ALA A 122 -5.53 0.32 -9.41
CA ALA A 122 -5.38 -1.12 -9.36
C ALA A 122 -4.67 -1.69 -10.61
N ARG A 123 -4.99 -1.18 -11.80
CA ARG A 123 -4.32 -1.57 -13.05
C ARG A 123 -2.83 -1.20 -13.04
N SER A 124 -2.50 0.01 -12.62
CA SER A 124 -1.09 0.44 -12.51
C SER A 124 -0.35 -0.44 -11.52
N THR A 125 -0.90 -0.60 -10.31
CA THR A 125 -0.31 -1.45 -9.27
C THR A 125 -0.14 -2.89 -9.74
N LEU A 126 -1.11 -3.48 -10.43
CA LEU A 126 -0.98 -4.84 -10.96
C LEU A 126 0.19 -4.95 -11.94
N SER A 127 0.30 -4.01 -12.89
CA SER A 127 1.40 -3.94 -13.85
C SER A 127 2.75 -3.89 -13.14
N ASP A 128 2.87 -3.03 -12.13
CA ASP A 128 4.11 -2.84 -11.38
C ASP A 128 4.48 -4.08 -10.55
N LEU A 129 3.49 -4.80 -10.00
CA LEU A 129 3.70 -6.06 -9.27
C LEU A 129 4.15 -7.22 -10.18
N TYR A 130 3.71 -7.25 -11.43
CA TYR A 130 4.24 -8.19 -12.43
C TYR A 130 5.65 -7.81 -12.84
N GLN A 131 5.90 -6.53 -13.13
CA GLN A 131 7.21 -6.05 -13.57
C GLN A 131 8.31 -6.32 -12.54
N CYS A 132 8.01 -6.20 -11.24
CA CYS A 132 8.96 -6.50 -10.18
C CYS A 132 9.07 -8.00 -9.83
N GLY A 133 8.31 -8.87 -10.49
CA GLY A 133 8.32 -10.32 -10.25
C GLY A 133 7.74 -10.74 -8.89
N TYR A 134 6.92 -9.87 -8.29
CA TYR A 134 6.17 -10.21 -7.08
C TYR A 134 5.02 -11.16 -7.41
N ILE A 135 4.24 -10.85 -8.45
CA ILE A 135 3.26 -11.74 -9.06
C ILE A 135 3.88 -12.32 -10.33
N GLN A 136 3.76 -13.63 -10.51
CA GLN A 136 4.15 -14.28 -11.77
C GLN A 136 2.92 -14.40 -12.67
N ILE A 137 3.07 -14.00 -13.92
CA ILE A 137 2.02 -14.19 -14.94
C ILE A 137 1.79 -15.68 -15.08
N THR A 138 0.62 -16.14 -14.65
CA THR A 138 0.21 -17.52 -14.90
C THR A 138 -0.47 -17.55 -16.26
N SER A 139 -0.21 -18.58 -17.07
CA SER A 139 -0.74 -18.71 -18.45
C SER A 139 -2.26 -18.55 -18.61
N LYS A 140 -3.04 -18.63 -17.53
CA LYS A 140 -4.49 -18.34 -17.50
C LYS A 140 -4.84 -16.86 -17.63
N GLU A 141 -3.92 -15.95 -17.34
CA GLU A 141 -4.15 -14.49 -17.36
C GLU A 141 -3.89 -13.86 -18.73
N LEU A 142 -3.22 -14.56 -19.63
CA LEU A 142 -2.93 -14.12 -21.01
C LEU A 142 -4.07 -14.42 -22.00
N VAL A 143 -5.13 -15.09 -21.56
CA VAL A 143 -6.22 -15.62 -22.43
C VAL A 143 -7.58 -14.97 -22.13
N ARG A 144 -7.62 -13.91 -21.31
CA ARG A 144 -8.82 -13.10 -21.06
C ARG A 144 -8.61 -11.67 -21.53
#